data_AF-A0A7S0UCQ6-F1
#
_entry.id   AF-A0A7S0UCQ6-F1
#
_cell.length_a   1.000
_cell.length_b   1.000
_cell.length_c   1.000
_cell.angle_alpha   90.00
_cell.angle_beta   90.00
_cell.angle_gamma   90.00
#
_symmetry.space_group_name_H-M   'P 1'
#
loop_
_entity.id
_entity.type
_entity.pdbx_description
1 polymer ?
#
loop_
_entity_poly.entity_id
_entity_poly.type
_entity_poly.pdbx_seq_one_letter_code
_entity_poly.pdbx_strand_id
1 'polypeptide(L)'
;EGARLLVIGSASPWVEGMLIGMGAEHVTTLEYGELQCDHPQVTTMTPDEARRHYLYGDFGPFDGIVSFSSVEHSGLGRYGDGLNPWGDVQTIGRAWCACKQGGFLLLG
;
A
#
# COMPACT_ATOMS: atom_id res chain seq x y z
N GLU A 1 -0.30 -17.15 -6.41
CA GLU A 1 0.61 -17.80 -5.43
C GLU A 1 2.01 -17.25 -5.63
N GLY A 2 2.75 -16.99 -4.54
CA GLY A 2 4.13 -16.46 -4.59
C GLY A 2 4.25 -14.96 -4.88
N ALA A 3 3.18 -14.18 -4.72
CA ALA A 3 3.18 -12.76 -5.09
C ALA A 3 3.53 -11.85 -3.90
N ARG A 4 4.31 -10.79 -4.15
CA ARG A 4 4.55 -9.66 -3.25
C ARG A 4 3.55 -8.55 -3.56
N LEU A 5 2.67 -8.23 -2.61
CA LEU A 5 1.56 -7.30 -2.83
C LEU A 5 1.67 -6.06 -1.95
N LEU A 6 1.25 -4.92 -2.47
CA LEU A 6 1.07 -3.69 -1.69
C LEU A 6 -0.42 -3.50 -1.39
N VAL A 7 -0.75 -3.28 -0.13
CA VAL A 7 -2.06 -2.81 0.33
C VAL A 7 -1.95 -1.33 0.70
N ILE A 8 -2.85 -0.48 0.19
CA ILE A 8 -2.96 0.93 0.56
C ILE A 8 -4.25 1.09 1.36
N GLY A 9 -4.14 1.49 2.63
CA GLY A 9 -5.22 1.45 3.60
C GLY A 9 -5.21 0.18 4.44
N SER A 10 -6.39 -0.28 4.85
CA SER A 10 -6.58 -1.48 5.69
C SER A 10 -6.15 -1.28 7.16
N ALA A 11 -6.90 -0.48 7.92
CA ALA A 11 -6.64 -0.24 9.35
C ALA A 11 -6.66 -1.51 10.23
N SER A 12 -7.26 -2.60 9.75
CA SER A 12 -7.15 -3.94 10.34
C SER A 12 -6.74 -4.92 9.24
N PRO A 13 -5.94 -5.96 9.54
CA PRO A 13 -5.25 -6.75 8.52
C PRO A 13 -6.13 -7.80 7.80
N TRP A 14 -7.34 -7.42 7.38
CA TRP A 14 -8.30 -8.33 6.77
C TRP A 14 -8.04 -8.54 5.27
N VAL A 15 -7.64 -7.48 4.55
CA VAL A 15 -7.23 -7.58 3.14
C VAL A 15 -5.98 -8.45 3.04
N GLU A 16 -5.02 -8.20 3.92
CA GLU A 16 -3.77 -8.94 4.10
C GLU A 16 -4.04 -10.43 4.34
N GLY A 17 -4.96 -10.74 5.28
CA GLY A 17 -5.36 -12.11 5.57
C GLY A 17 -5.97 -12.82 4.37
N MET A 18 -6.82 -12.14 3.59
CA MET A 18 -7.37 -12.70 2.35
C MET A 18 -6.29 -12.96 1.30
N LEU A 19 -5.37 -12.01 1.10
CA LEU A 19 -4.28 -12.13 0.13
C LEU A 19 -3.33 -13.29 0.49
N ILE A 20 -2.95 -13.42 1.77
CA ILE A 20 -2.14 -14.53 2.27
C ILE A 20 -2.89 -15.86 2.09
N GLY A 21 -4.18 -15.91 2.41
CA GLY A 21 -5.01 -17.10 2.19
C GLY A 21 -5.10 -17.55 0.72
N MET A 22 -4.93 -16.61 -0.22
CA MET A 22 -4.83 -16.89 -1.67
C MET A 22 -3.40 -17.20 -2.14
N GLY A 23 -2.45 -17.34 -1.20
CA GLY A 23 -1.07 -17.71 -1.47
C GLY A 23 -0.16 -16.53 -1.82
N ALA A 24 -0.44 -15.31 -1.38
CA ALA A 24 0.56 -14.23 -1.42
C ALA A 24 1.80 -14.64 -0.60
N GLU A 25 2.99 -14.37 -1.14
CA GLU A 25 4.25 -14.63 -0.44
C GLU A 25 4.45 -13.62 0.69
N HIS A 26 4.22 -12.34 0.37
CA HIS A 26 4.38 -11.24 1.31
C HIS A 26 3.41 -10.11 0.99
N VAL A 27 2.89 -9.45 2.02
CA VAL A 27 2.02 -8.28 1.90
C VAL A 27 2.65 -7.11 2.66
N THR A 28 2.82 -5.98 1.97
CA THR A 28 3.18 -4.71 2.61
C THR A 28 1.93 -3.85 2.70
N THR A 29 1.59 -3.38 3.89
CA THR A 29 0.44 -2.50 4.15
C THR A 29 0.94 -1.09 4.38
N LEU A 30 0.40 -0.13 3.63
CA LEU A 30 0.66 1.29 3.77
C LEU A 30 -0.54 1.96 4.41
N GLU A 31 -0.37 2.43 5.65
CA GLU A 31 -1.42 3.09 6.42
C GLU A 31 -0.88 4.32 7.15
N TYR A 32 -1.69 5.37 7.29
CA TYR A 32 -1.31 6.60 7.98
C TYR A 32 -1.07 6.38 9.48
N GLY A 33 -1.84 5.48 10.10
CA GLY A 33 -1.62 5.05 11.47
C GLY A 33 -0.52 4.00 11.60
N GLU A 34 0.25 4.05 12.69
CA GLU A 34 1.16 2.96 13.05
C GLU A 34 0.36 1.71 13.42
N LEU A 35 0.41 0.70 12.56
CA LEU A 35 -0.23 -0.60 12.78
C LEU A 35 0.77 -1.60 13.35
N GLN A 36 0.36 -2.34 14.38
CA GLN A 36 1.11 -3.50 14.88
C GLN A 36 0.53 -4.78 14.27
N CYS A 37 1.37 -5.53 13.55
CA CYS A 37 1.02 -6.83 13.00
C CYS A 37 2.21 -7.78 13.17
N ASP A 38 2.02 -8.87 13.93
CA ASP A 38 3.08 -9.85 14.22
C ASP A 38 3.15 -10.99 13.19
N HIS A 39 2.35 -10.93 12.13
CA HIS A 39 2.34 -11.99 11.12
C HIS A 39 3.61 -11.92 10.25
N PRO A 40 4.38 -13.00 10.08
CA PRO A 40 5.70 -12.96 9.44
C PRO A 40 5.66 -12.56 7.95
N GLN A 41 4.53 -12.76 7.28
CA GLN A 41 4.32 -12.39 5.87
C GLN A 41 3.71 -10.99 5.69
N VAL A 42 3.52 -10.22 6.77
CA VAL A 42 2.97 -8.86 6.71
C VAL A 42 4.01 -7.87 7.21
N THR A 43 4.15 -6.77 6.47
CA THR A 43 4.91 -5.60 6.94
C THR A 43 4.02 -4.38 6.86
N THR A 44 3.87 -3.67 7.96
CA THR A 44 3.15 -2.40 8.01
C THR A 44 4.15 -1.25 7.88
N MET A 45 3.77 -0.20 7.15
CA MET A 45 4.57 0.99 6.95
C MET A 45 3.67 2.23 6.88
N THR A 46 4.17 3.34 7.41
CA THR A 46 3.61 4.67 7.15
C THR A 46 3.98 5.18 5.75
N PRO A 47 3.24 6.16 5.18
CA PRO A 47 3.63 6.79 3.92
C PRO A 47 5.05 7.37 3.93
N ASP A 48 5.50 7.90 5.06
CA ASP A 48 6.84 8.47 5.20
C ASP A 48 7.93 7.39 5.22
N GLU A 49 7.68 6.24 5.85
CA GLU A 49 8.55 5.07 5.77
C GLU A 49 8.64 4.53 4.36
N ALA A 50 7.51 4.30 3.71
CA ALA A 50 7.45 3.84 2.33
C ALA A 50 8.20 4.78 1.38
N ARG A 51 8.07 6.10 1.56
CA ARG A 51 8.84 7.09 0.79
C ARG A 51 10.35 6.93 1.01
N ARG A 52 10.81 6.73 2.25
CA ARG A 52 12.24 6.50 2.53
C ARG A 52 12.73 5.22 1.87
N HIS A 53 11.99 4.13 2.01
CA HIS A 53 12.33 2.85 1.38
C HIS A 53 12.38 2.96 -0.14
N TYR A 54 11.43 3.67 -0.75
CA TYR A 54 11.45 3.91 -2.19
C TYR A 54 12.71 4.66 -2.64
N LEU A 55 13.15 5.67 -1.88
CA LEU A 55 14.39 6.41 -2.17
C LEU A 55 15.66 5.57 -1.98
N TYR A 56 15.65 4.59 -1.07
CA TYR A 56 16.76 3.64 -0.89
C TYR A 56 16.72 2.47 -1.88
N GLY A 57 15.64 2.32 -2.65
CA GLY A 57 15.49 1.27 -3.65
C GLY A 57 15.02 -0.08 -3.10
N ASP A 58 14.49 -0.13 -1.87
CA ASP A 58 14.00 -1.36 -1.22
C ASP A 58 12.46 -1.40 -1.07
N PHE A 59 11.74 -0.53 -1.77
CA PHE A 59 10.28 -0.54 -1.85
C PHE A 59 9.78 -1.08 -3.20
N GLY A 60 9.41 -2.35 -3.23
CA GLY A 60 8.96 -3.06 -4.43
C GLY A 60 10.10 -3.77 -5.20
N PRO A 61 9.91 -4.08 -6.50
CA PRO A 61 8.64 -3.96 -7.22
C PRO A 61 7.58 -4.93 -6.68
N PHE A 62 6.31 -4.50 -6.67
CA PHE A 62 5.18 -5.32 -6.29
C PHE A 62 4.52 -5.97 -7.50
N ASP A 63 3.95 -7.16 -7.33
CA ASP A 63 3.22 -7.89 -8.36
C ASP A 63 1.81 -7.34 -8.60
N GLY A 64 1.26 -6.67 -7.59
CA GLY A 64 -0.04 -6.04 -7.64
C GLY A 64 -0.27 -5.13 -6.44
N ILE A 65 -1.18 -4.19 -6.63
CA ILE A 65 -1.58 -3.20 -5.64
C ILE A 65 -3.07 -3.39 -5.33
N VAL A 66 -3.43 -3.33 -4.06
CA VAL A 66 -4.82 -3.35 -3.60
C VAL A 66 -5.05 -2.12 -2.73
N SER A 67 -5.96 -1.24 -3.13
CA SER A 67 -6.41 -0.14 -2.28
C SER A 67 -7.73 -0.50 -1.63
N PHE A 68 -7.85 -0.27 -0.32
CA PHE A 68 -9.12 -0.35 0.39
C PHE A 68 -9.34 0.86 1.28
N SER A 69 -10.37 1.64 0.96
CA SER A 69 -10.83 2.82 1.71
C SER A 69 -9.69 3.73 2.20
N SER A 70 -8.91 4.27 1.27
CA SER A 70 -7.77 5.15 1.57
C SER A 70 -7.51 6.16 0.45
N VAL A 71 -7.43 5.71 -0.80
CA VAL A 71 -7.12 6.59 -1.95
C VAL A 71 -8.15 7.71 -2.11
N GLU A 72 -9.44 7.46 -1.84
CA GLU A 72 -10.52 8.45 -1.91
C GLU A 72 -10.36 9.61 -0.91
N HIS A 73 -9.51 9.44 0.10
CA HIS A 73 -9.22 10.47 1.10
C HIS A 73 -7.92 11.24 0.81
N SER A 74 -7.16 10.83 -0.21
CA SER A 74 -5.87 11.45 -0.53
C SER A 74 -6.04 12.93 -0.94
N GLY A 75 -5.36 13.84 -0.25
CA GLY A 75 -5.38 15.27 -0.56
C GLY A 75 -6.56 16.03 0.07
N LEU A 76 -7.36 15.39 0.93
CA LEU A 76 -8.39 16.07 1.73
C LEU A 76 -7.83 16.72 3.01
N GLY A 77 -6.55 16.52 3.31
CA GLY A 77 -5.88 17.06 4.50
C GLY A 77 -6.31 16.42 5.81
N ARG A 78 -6.97 15.26 5.73
CA ARG A 78 -7.50 14.52 6.90
C ARG A 78 -6.39 13.97 7.78
N TYR A 79 -5.23 13.64 7.20
CA TYR A 79 -4.16 12.93 7.88
C TYR A 79 -2.95 13.83 8.17
N GLY A 80 -3.17 15.14 8.19
CA GLY A 80 -2.10 16.14 8.31
C GLY A 80 -1.40 16.44 6.99
N ASP A 81 -1.83 15.81 5.89
CA ASP A 81 -1.43 16.15 4.54
C ASP A 81 -1.97 17.52 4.10
N GLY A 82 -1.33 18.14 3.11
CA GLY A 82 -1.83 19.36 2.51
C GLY A 82 -3.04 19.11 1.61
N LEU A 83 -3.96 20.08 1.51
CA LEU A 83 -5.04 20.02 0.53
C LEU A 83 -4.47 19.93 -0.89
N ASN A 84 -4.87 18.90 -1.62
CA ASN A 84 -4.39 18.63 -2.97
C ASN A 84 -5.49 17.96 -3.81
N PRO A 85 -6.07 18.67 -4.79
CA PRO A 85 -7.16 18.14 -5.62
C PRO A 85 -6.74 17.00 -6.55
N TRP A 86 -5.44 16.68 -6.62
CA TRP A 86 -4.88 15.58 -7.40
C TRP A 86 -4.32 14.47 -6.50
N GLY A 87 -4.61 14.50 -5.21
CA GLY A 87 -4.00 13.61 -4.22
C GLY A 87 -4.21 12.14 -4.57
N ASP A 88 -5.43 11.78 -4.95
CA ASP A 88 -5.82 10.43 -5.37
C ASP A 88 -5.04 9.96 -6.61
N VAL A 89 -5.02 10.76 -7.68
CA VAL A 89 -4.29 10.46 -8.92
C VAL A 89 -2.80 10.31 -8.66
N GLN A 90 -2.24 11.18 -7.81
CA GLN A 90 -0.82 11.09 -7.42
C GLN A 90 -0.54 9.86 -6.58
N THR A 91 -1.43 9.46 -5.67
CA THR A 91 -1.29 8.23 -4.90
C THR A 91 -1.27 7.01 -5.81
N ILE A 92 -2.18 6.92 -6.78
CA ILE A 92 -2.16 5.84 -7.79
C ILE A 92 -0.89 5.89 -8.64
N GLY A 93 -0.44 7.09 -9.05
CA GLY A 93 0.81 7.25 -9.80
C GLY A 93 2.04 6.77 -9.03
N ARG A 94 2.11 7.04 -7.71
CA ARG A 94 3.19 6.53 -6.85
C ARG A 94 3.13 5.01 -6.70
N ALA A 95 1.94 4.45 -6.50
CA ALA A 95 1.76 3.01 -6.44
C ALA A 95 2.17 2.32 -7.75
N TRP A 96 1.85 2.95 -8.89
CA TRP A 96 2.28 2.50 -10.21
C TRP A 96 3.81 2.47 -10.34
N CYS A 97 4.52 3.48 -9.84
CA CYS A 97 5.99 3.51 -9.84
C CYS A 97 6.64 2.38 -9.01
N ALA A 98 5.92 1.84 -8.02
CA ALA A 98 6.39 0.71 -7.21
C ALA A 98 5.87 -0.65 -7.72
N CYS A 99 5.02 -0.66 -8.74
CA CYS A 99 4.45 -1.88 -9.32
C CYS A 99 5.32 -2.35 -10.51
N LYS A 100 5.42 -3.67 -10.69
CA LYS A 100 6.09 -4.23 -11.86
C LYS A 100 5.29 -3.96 -13.14
N GLN A 101 5.96 -3.97 -14.29
CA GLN A 101 5.28 -3.94 -15.59
C GLN A 101 4.33 -5.14 -15.71
N GLY A 102 3.06 -4.87 -16.07
CA GLY A 102 2.02 -5.89 -16.18
C GLY A 102 1.44 -6.36 -14.83
N GLY A 103 1.80 -5.72 -13.72
CA GLY A 103 1.09 -5.89 -12.45
C GLY A 103 -0.32 -5.32 -12.50
N PHE A 104 -1.13 -5.65 -11.49
CA PHE A 104 -2.52 -5.23 -11.42
C PHE A 104 -2.78 -4.19 -10.33
N LEU A 105 -3.91 -3.51 -10.43
CA LEU A 105 -4.45 -2.63 -9.40
C LEU A 105 -5.90 -3.05 -9.12
N LEU A 106 -6.24 -3.29 -7.87
CA LEU A 106 -7.62 -3.42 -7.38
C LEU A 106 -7.94 -2.20 -6.52
N LEU A 107 -9.08 -1.56 -6.79
CA LEU A 107 -9.56 -0.37 -6.07
C LEU A 107 -10.91 -0.70 -5.42
N GLY A 108 -11.04 -0.44 -4.11
CA GLY A 108 -12.26 -0.65 -3.34
C GLY A 108 -12.34 0.21 -2.09
#